data_AF-A0A2T2V5H9-F1
#
_entry.id   AF-A0A2T2V5H9-F1
#
_cell.length_a   1.000
_cell.length_b   1.000
_cell.length_c   1.000
_cell.angle_alpha   90.00
_cell.angle_beta   90.00
_cell.angle_gamma   90.00
#
_symmetry.space_group_name_H-M   'P 1'
#
loop_
_entity.id
_entity.type
_entity.pdbx_description
1 polymer ?
#
loop_
_entity_poly.entity_id
_entity_poly.type
_entity_poly.pdbx_seq_one_letter_code
_entity_poly.pdbx_strand_id
1 'polypeptide(L)'
;MSAPPPFVIPGGFDPCFSPLGRALRRRTGDRLRAEALQIALLTGAALAGLMGVYAAEAAAGLFGMPSLALAGGLAGASLLAGLGAGVVGRRPRAVVRVGPQAVTVERGREQMRLLYDTMGPPAVVTARRFHRHERRYAAVRPFLGKTATPVLLLRAREGPIAALGLPDEEDRQALRRHVEERVEAAKAPRKGAAWPSPARRPALRCGPCSYQLPKLTMHLRHPAGTGIR
;
A
#
# COMPACT_ATOMS: atom_id res chain seq x y z
N MET A 1 10.01 -31.33 5.45
CA MET A 1 10.64 -29.99 5.41
C MET A 1 9.80 -29.04 6.26
N SER A 2 10.31 -28.64 7.42
CA SER A 2 9.65 -27.63 8.26
C SER A 2 9.53 -26.31 7.50
N ALA A 3 8.42 -25.59 7.69
CA ALA A 3 8.24 -24.27 7.08
C ALA A 3 9.31 -23.31 7.65
N PRO A 4 9.96 -22.47 6.82
CA PRO A 4 10.89 -21.48 7.33
C PRO A 4 10.14 -20.49 8.24
N PRO A 5 10.84 -19.87 9.20
CA PRO A 5 10.25 -18.84 10.05
C PRO A 5 9.69 -17.69 9.19
N PRO A 6 8.62 -17.02 9.64
CA PRO A 6 8.03 -15.92 8.89
C PRO A 6 8.99 -14.73 8.84
N PHE A 7 9.14 -14.13 7.66
CA PHE A 7 9.92 -12.90 7.49
C PHE A 7 9.08 -11.69 7.91
N VAL A 8 9.66 -10.77 8.66
CA VAL A 8 8.94 -9.63 9.25
C VAL A 8 9.48 -8.32 8.69
N ILE A 9 8.57 -7.53 8.14
CA ILE A 9 8.83 -6.16 7.73
C ILE A 9 8.31 -5.25 8.85
N PRO A 10 9.18 -4.48 9.52
CA PRO A 10 8.79 -3.70 10.69
C PRO A 10 7.74 -2.67 10.32
N GLY A 11 6.79 -2.48 11.24
CA GLY A 11 5.87 -1.34 11.20
C GLY A 11 6.63 -0.03 11.45
N GLY A 12 6.01 1.09 11.14
CA GLY A 12 6.63 2.40 11.31
C GLY A 12 5.62 3.52 11.39
N PHE A 13 6.11 4.73 11.65
CA PHE A 13 5.28 5.92 11.53
C PHE A 13 4.90 6.12 10.05
N ASP A 14 3.61 6.28 9.79
CA ASP A 14 3.08 6.54 8.46
C ASP A 14 1.79 7.37 8.63
N PRO A 15 1.80 8.67 8.29
CA PRO A 15 0.66 9.57 8.52
C PRO A 15 -0.60 9.10 7.79
N CYS A 16 -0.47 8.33 6.70
CA CYS A 16 -1.62 7.76 5.98
C CYS A 16 -2.41 6.75 6.82
N PHE A 17 -1.80 6.18 7.87
CA PHE A 17 -2.46 5.25 8.79
C PHE A 17 -3.13 5.94 9.98
N SER A 18 -3.02 7.26 10.10
CA SER A 18 -3.74 8.02 11.15
C SER A 18 -5.25 8.02 10.88
N PRO A 19 -6.09 8.31 11.89
CA PRO A 19 -7.53 8.47 11.68
C PRO A 19 -7.86 9.51 10.60
N LEU A 20 -7.15 10.66 10.63
CA LEU A 20 -7.29 11.72 9.63
C LEU A 20 -6.85 11.25 8.23
N GLY A 21 -5.68 10.63 8.12
CA GLY A 21 -5.17 10.10 6.85
C GLY A 21 -6.12 9.06 6.23
N ARG A 22 -6.71 8.18 7.05
CA ARG A 22 -7.72 7.21 6.60
C ARG A 22 -9.01 7.88 6.12
N ALA A 23 -9.48 8.91 6.83
CA ALA A 23 -10.67 9.66 6.44
C ALA A 23 -10.45 10.40 5.10
N LEU A 24 -9.32 11.10 4.95
CA LEU A 24 -8.96 11.80 3.72
C LEU A 24 -8.82 10.82 2.55
N ARG A 25 -8.17 9.67 2.76
CA ARG A 25 -8.03 8.64 1.72
C ARG A 25 -9.37 8.06 1.26
N ARG A 26 -10.32 7.85 2.18
CA ARG A 26 -11.69 7.44 1.81
C ARG A 26 -12.39 8.48 0.96
N ARG A 27 -12.12 9.77 1.22
CA ARG A 27 -12.73 10.89 0.49
C ARG A 27 -12.09 11.13 -0.88
N THR A 28 -10.76 11.05 -0.99
CA THR A 28 -10.05 11.37 -2.24
C THR A 28 -9.95 10.20 -3.21
N GLY A 29 -10.07 8.95 -2.73
CA GLY A 29 -9.83 7.74 -3.53
C GLY A 29 -8.38 7.51 -3.96
N ASP A 30 -7.52 8.52 -3.79
CA ASP A 30 -6.11 8.51 -4.15
C ASP A 30 -5.25 8.77 -2.91
N ARG A 31 -4.27 7.87 -2.70
CA ARG A 31 -3.30 7.96 -1.61
C ARG A 31 -2.46 9.23 -1.68
N LEU A 32 -1.96 9.60 -2.86
CA LEU A 32 -1.07 10.76 -3.01
C LEU A 32 -1.82 12.06 -2.74
N ARG A 33 -3.05 12.17 -3.25
CA ARG A 33 -3.92 13.33 -2.96
C ARG A 33 -4.28 13.42 -1.48
N ALA A 34 -4.58 12.29 -0.84
CA ALA A 34 -4.88 12.26 0.59
C ALA A 34 -3.69 12.73 1.44
N GLU A 35 -2.49 12.29 1.10
CA GLU A 35 -1.25 12.66 1.79
C GLU A 35 -0.96 14.15 1.62
N ALA A 36 -1.04 14.68 0.39
CA ALA A 36 -0.87 16.11 0.12
C ALA A 36 -1.91 16.96 0.86
N LEU A 37 -3.18 16.54 0.85
CA LEU A 37 -4.26 17.22 1.56
C LEU A 37 -4.07 17.17 3.08
N GLN A 38 -3.57 16.05 3.61
CA GLN A 38 -3.23 15.92 5.03
C GLN A 38 -2.14 16.91 5.41
N ILE A 39 -1.04 16.97 4.65
CA ILE A 39 0.05 17.94 4.89
C ILE A 39 -0.49 19.37 4.83
N ALA A 40 -1.23 19.72 3.77
CA ALA A 40 -1.79 21.06 3.60
C ALA A 40 -2.72 21.47 4.75
N LEU A 41 -3.61 20.57 5.19
CA LEU A 41 -4.51 20.83 6.32
C LEU A 41 -3.75 21.01 7.63
N LEU A 42 -2.73 20.18 7.89
CA LEU A 42 -1.93 20.27 9.11
C LEU A 42 -1.09 21.55 9.14
N THR A 43 -0.42 21.88 8.03
CA THR A 43 0.36 23.10 7.90
C THR A 43 -0.54 24.33 7.99
N GLY A 44 -1.69 24.33 7.32
CA GLY A 44 -2.66 25.41 7.37
C GLY A 44 -3.23 25.61 8.78
N ALA A 45 -3.60 24.52 9.47
CA ALA A 45 -4.09 24.59 10.84
C ALA A 45 -3.02 25.08 11.82
N ALA A 46 -1.77 24.64 11.67
CA ALA A 46 -0.65 25.12 12.49
C ALA A 46 -0.39 26.62 12.30
N LEU A 47 -0.38 27.10 11.05
CA LEU A 47 -0.22 28.51 10.73
C LEU A 47 -1.38 29.35 11.28
N ALA A 48 -2.62 28.93 11.06
CA ALA A 48 -3.80 29.61 11.59
C ALA A 48 -3.78 29.67 13.12
N GLY A 49 -3.39 28.57 13.77
CA GLY A 49 -3.21 28.51 15.22
C GLY A 49 -2.16 29.49 15.72
N LEU A 50 -0.99 29.52 15.07
CA LEU A 50 0.08 30.45 15.41
C LEU A 50 -0.36 31.92 15.27
N MET A 51 -1.02 32.25 14.16
CA MET A 51 -1.58 33.60 13.96
C MET A 51 -2.63 33.96 15.02
N GLY A 52 -3.45 32.99 15.43
CA GLY A 52 -4.41 33.18 16.51
C GLY A 52 -3.75 33.48 17.86
N VAL A 53 -2.64 32.81 18.18
CA VAL A 53 -1.86 33.09 19.41
C VAL A 53 -1.31 34.52 19.38
N TYR A 54 -0.68 34.94 18.27
CA TYR A 54 -0.16 36.30 18.13
C TYR A 54 -1.28 37.36 18.16
N ALA A 55 -2.42 37.09 17.54
CA ALA A 55 -3.56 38.00 17.59
C ALA A 55 -4.12 38.13 19.01
N ALA A 56 -4.17 37.05 19.77
CA ALA A 56 -4.61 37.06 21.17
C ALA A 56 -3.63 37.84 22.07
N GLU A 57 -2.32 37.71 21.83
CA GLU A 57 -1.28 38.47 22.53
C GLU A 57 -1.35 39.97 22.20
N ALA A 58 -1.51 40.32 20.93
CA ALA A 58 -1.71 41.71 20.51
C ALA A 58 -2.99 42.32 21.12
N ALA A 59 -4.09 41.57 21.15
CA ALA A 59 -5.32 41.99 21.79
C ALA A 59 -5.16 42.15 23.30
N ALA A 60 -4.43 41.25 23.96
CA ALA A 60 -4.14 41.37 25.39
C ALA A 60 -3.40 42.67 25.72
N GLY A 61 -2.41 43.05 24.89
CA GLY A 61 -1.69 44.31 25.01
C GLY A 61 -2.57 45.54 24.74
N LEU A 62 -3.43 45.48 23.72
CA LEU A 62 -4.31 46.59 23.34
C LEU A 62 -5.42 46.87 24.37
N PHE A 63 -6.00 45.81 24.94
CA PHE A 63 -7.12 45.92 25.88
C PHE A 63 -6.70 45.83 27.36
N GLY A 64 -5.41 45.64 27.65
CA GLY A 64 -4.92 45.47 29.02
C GLY A 64 -5.44 44.20 29.72
N MET A 65 -5.82 43.17 28.94
CA MET A 65 -6.42 41.94 29.45
C MET A 65 -5.47 40.75 29.27
N PRO A 66 -4.58 40.46 30.24
CA PRO A 66 -3.60 39.38 30.13
C PRO A 66 -4.22 37.99 30.02
N SER A 67 -5.48 37.82 30.45
CA SER A 67 -6.24 36.59 30.31
C SER A 67 -6.45 36.17 28.84
N LEU A 68 -6.48 37.12 27.90
CA LEU A 68 -6.59 36.82 26.46
C LEU A 68 -5.34 36.12 25.92
N ALA A 69 -4.15 36.57 26.34
CA ALA A 69 -2.89 35.92 25.95
C ALA A 69 -2.83 34.49 26.50
N LEU A 70 -3.25 34.29 27.76
CA LEU A 70 -3.31 32.97 28.37
C LEU A 70 -4.31 32.04 27.65
N ALA A 71 -5.50 32.55 27.34
CA ALA A 71 -6.52 31.81 26.60
C ALA A 71 -6.04 31.46 25.19
N GLY A 72 -5.39 32.40 24.49
CA GLY A 72 -4.78 32.18 23.18
C GLY A 72 -3.70 31.09 23.22
N GLY A 73 -2.80 31.15 24.20
CA GLY A 73 -1.76 30.14 24.42
C GLY A 73 -2.33 28.74 24.70
N LEU A 74 -3.34 28.64 25.59
CA LEU A 74 -4.02 27.37 25.88
C LEU A 74 -4.78 26.82 24.68
N ALA A 75 -5.44 27.68 23.91
CA ALA A 75 -6.12 27.28 22.68
C ALA A 75 -5.12 26.78 21.63
N GLY A 76 -3.99 27.48 21.47
CA GLY A 76 -2.89 27.07 20.60
C GLY A 76 -2.28 25.73 21.00
N ALA A 77 -1.98 25.54 22.29
CA ALA A 77 -1.47 24.28 22.82
C ALA A 77 -2.46 23.13 22.61
N SER A 78 -3.75 23.38 22.87
CA SER A 78 -4.83 22.40 22.68
C SER A 78 -4.99 22.00 21.21
N LEU A 79 -4.90 22.97 20.29
CA LEU A 79 -4.91 22.72 18.85
C LEU A 79 -3.72 21.86 18.44
N LEU A 80 -2.50 22.18 18.89
CA LEU A 80 -1.31 21.39 18.59
C LEU A 80 -1.42 19.96 19.12
N ALA A 81 -1.93 19.77 20.33
CA ALA A 81 -2.18 18.45 20.90
C ALA A 81 -3.21 17.66 20.07
N GLY A 82 -4.32 18.29 19.67
CA GLY A 82 -5.35 17.68 18.84
C GLY A 82 -4.86 17.33 17.43
N LEU A 83 -4.10 18.23 16.79
CA LEU A 83 -3.44 17.97 15.52
C LEU A 83 -2.49 16.78 15.66
N GLY A 84 -1.62 16.78 16.68
CA GLY A 84 -0.70 15.70 16.99
C GLY A 84 -1.39 14.34 17.06
N ALA A 85 -2.48 14.23 17.83
CA ALA A 85 -3.27 13.00 17.92
C ALA A 85 -3.85 12.55 16.56
N GLY A 86 -4.25 13.50 15.71
CA GLY A 86 -4.74 13.24 14.36
C GLY A 86 -3.66 12.86 13.34
N VAL A 87 -2.38 13.18 13.60
CA VAL A 87 -1.25 12.88 12.70
C VAL A 87 -0.57 11.57 13.05
N VAL A 88 -0.65 11.11 14.29
CA VAL A 88 0.04 9.88 14.74
C VAL A 88 -0.63 8.64 14.13
N GLY A 89 -0.13 8.27 12.94
CA GLY A 89 -0.45 7.03 12.26
C GLY A 89 0.69 6.04 12.40
N ARG A 90 0.36 4.82 12.83
CA ARG A 90 1.32 3.70 12.84
C ARG A 90 0.92 2.67 11.81
N ARG A 91 1.79 2.46 10.82
CA ARG A 91 1.67 1.38 9.85
C ARG A 91 1.91 0.05 10.55
N PRO A 92 1.00 -0.94 10.40
CA PRO A 92 1.19 -2.26 10.96
C PRO A 92 2.39 -2.96 10.30
N ARG A 93 3.06 -3.83 11.06
CA ARG A 93 4.08 -4.73 10.54
C ARG A 93 3.50 -5.59 9.41
N ALA A 94 4.31 -5.90 8.41
CA ALA A 94 3.95 -6.89 7.41
C ALA A 94 4.67 -8.21 7.68
N VAL A 95 3.97 -9.32 7.48
CA VAL A 95 4.48 -10.67 7.72
C VAL A 95 4.42 -11.44 6.41
N VAL A 96 5.54 -12.04 6.03
CA VAL A 96 5.65 -12.89 4.83
C VAL A 96 5.80 -14.33 5.28
N ARG A 97 4.85 -15.17 4.87
CA ARG A 97 4.82 -16.60 5.17
C ARG A 97 5.05 -17.39 3.90
N VAL A 98 6.07 -18.23 3.91
CA VAL A 98 6.39 -19.15 2.81
C VAL A 98 5.65 -20.46 3.07
N GLY A 99 4.52 -20.64 2.39
CA GLY A 99 3.75 -21.89 2.43
C GLY A 99 4.25 -22.91 1.42
N PRO A 100 3.66 -24.12 1.38
CA PRO A 100 4.05 -25.17 0.44
C PRO A 100 3.67 -24.87 -1.02
N GLN A 101 2.57 -24.14 -1.24
CA GLN A 101 2.03 -23.84 -2.58
C GLN A 101 2.05 -22.35 -2.93
N ALA A 102 2.23 -21.49 -1.93
CA ALA A 102 2.09 -20.05 -2.10
C ALA A 102 2.93 -19.28 -1.09
N VAL A 103 3.30 -18.05 -1.46
CA VAL A 103 3.75 -17.02 -0.51
C VAL A 103 2.54 -16.20 -0.11
N THR A 104 2.36 -15.98 1.19
CA THR A 104 1.30 -15.12 1.73
C THR A 104 1.94 -13.91 2.41
N VAL A 105 1.46 -12.72 2.07
CA VAL A 105 1.90 -11.45 2.62
C VAL A 105 0.72 -10.82 3.34
N GLU A 106 0.87 -10.54 4.63
CA GLU A 106 -0.17 -9.97 5.49
C GLU A 106 0.29 -8.64 6.08
N ARG A 107 -0.61 -7.66 6.13
CA ARG A 107 -0.37 -6.36 6.78
C ARG A 107 -1.68 -5.79 7.29
N GLY A 108 -1.89 -5.87 8.60
CA GLY A 108 -3.17 -5.46 9.19
C GLY A 108 -4.33 -6.28 8.61
N ARG A 109 -5.26 -5.62 7.91
CA ARG A 109 -6.39 -6.27 7.23
C ARG A 109 -6.12 -6.61 5.76
N GLU A 110 -4.97 -6.21 5.23
CA GLU A 110 -4.58 -6.50 3.85
C GLU A 110 -3.87 -7.85 3.82
N GLN A 111 -4.33 -8.76 2.97
CA GLN A 111 -3.70 -10.05 2.73
C GLN A 111 -3.55 -10.25 1.22
N MET A 112 -2.39 -10.77 0.81
CA MET A 112 -2.12 -11.12 -0.57
C MET A 112 -1.47 -12.48 -0.64
N ARG A 113 -1.97 -13.34 -1.53
CA ARG A 113 -1.47 -14.69 -1.76
C ARG A 113 -0.95 -14.78 -3.19
N LEU A 114 0.28 -15.27 -3.34
CA LEU A 114 0.93 -15.50 -4.63
C LEU A 114 1.25 -16.99 -4.78
N LEU A 115 0.72 -17.64 -5.81
CA LEU A 115 0.93 -19.07 -6.05
C LEU A 115 2.24 -19.30 -6.82
N TYR A 116 3.01 -20.34 -6.47
CA TYR A 116 4.32 -20.59 -7.10
C TYR A 116 4.25 -20.95 -8.58
N ASP A 117 3.18 -21.61 -9.00
CA ASP A 117 2.91 -22.02 -10.39
C ASP A 117 2.71 -20.83 -11.35
N THR A 118 2.15 -19.74 -10.83
CA THR A 118 1.90 -18.51 -11.57
C THR A 118 2.98 -17.46 -11.36
N MET A 119 3.94 -17.68 -10.45
CA MET A 119 4.99 -16.70 -10.18
C MET A 119 6.12 -16.73 -11.21
N GLY A 120 6.59 -15.53 -11.56
CA GLY A 120 7.86 -15.33 -12.26
C GLY A 120 9.05 -15.39 -11.28
N PRO A 121 10.28 -15.33 -11.80
CA PRO A 121 11.47 -15.25 -10.96
C PRO A 121 11.41 -13.99 -10.07
N PRO A 122 11.74 -14.10 -8.78
CA PRO A 122 11.79 -12.94 -7.90
C PRO A 122 12.94 -12.01 -8.33
N ALA A 123 12.72 -10.70 -8.23
CA ALA A 123 13.71 -9.70 -8.63
C ALA A 123 14.01 -8.74 -7.48
N VAL A 124 15.28 -8.49 -7.19
CA VAL A 124 15.70 -7.43 -6.26
C VAL A 124 15.97 -6.17 -7.06
N VAL A 125 15.27 -5.09 -6.71
CA VAL A 125 15.46 -3.77 -7.34
C VAL A 125 15.87 -2.75 -6.29
N THR A 126 16.63 -1.73 -6.70
CA THR A 126 16.94 -0.61 -5.81
C THR A 126 15.67 0.18 -5.48
N ALA A 127 15.60 0.77 -4.28
CA ALA A 127 14.49 1.63 -3.89
C ALA A 127 14.22 2.73 -4.93
N ARG A 128 15.28 3.34 -5.48
CA ARG A 128 15.19 4.37 -6.52
C ARG A 128 14.49 3.86 -7.78
N ARG A 129 14.86 2.67 -8.26
CA ARG A 129 14.23 2.05 -9.44
C ARG A 129 12.77 1.72 -9.15
N PHE A 130 12.48 1.18 -7.96
CA PHE A 130 11.12 0.89 -7.53
C PHE A 130 10.24 2.15 -7.56
N HIS A 131 10.69 3.24 -6.94
CA HIS A 131 9.92 4.47 -6.84
C HIS A 131 9.72 5.19 -8.18
N ARG A 132 10.70 5.12 -9.09
CA ARG A 132 10.62 5.78 -10.41
C ARG A 132 9.84 4.98 -11.45
N HIS A 133 10.05 3.66 -11.51
CA HIS A 133 9.53 2.84 -12.61
C HIS A 133 8.40 1.91 -12.18
N GLU A 134 8.62 1.14 -11.11
CA GLU A 134 7.70 0.06 -10.75
C GLU A 134 6.44 0.56 -10.03
N ARG A 135 6.55 1.64 -9.25
CA ARG A 135 5.42 2.19 -8.46
C ARG A 135 4.20 2.59 -9.31
N ARG A 136 4.39 2.89 -10.60
CA ARG A 136 3.33 3.37 -11.49
C ARG A 136 2.40 2.26 -11.99
N TYR A 137 2.77 0.99 -11.82
CA TYR A 137 1.90 -0.11 -12.24
C TYR A 137 0.77 -0.31 -11.22
N ALA A 138 -0.48 -0.16 -11.67
CA ALA A 138 -1.68 -0.30 -10.84
C ALA A 138 -1.77 -1.66 -10.11
N ALA A 139 -1.09 -2.68 -10.62
CA ALA A 139 -1.02 -4.03 -10.05
C ALA A 139 -0.04 -4.15 -8.86
N VAL A 140 0.82 -3.17 -8.60
CA VAL A 140 1.84 -3.26 -7.55
C VAL A 140 1.22 -2.98 -6.18
N ARG A 141 1.36 -3.95 -5.27
CA ARG A 141 0.99 -3.85 -3.86
C ARG A 141 2.28 -3.68 -3.02
N PRO A 142 2.59 -2.45 -2.55
CA PRO A 142 3.82 -2.19 -1.83
C PRO A 142 3.71 -2.57 -0.36
N PHE A 143 4.49 -3.53 0.10
CA PHE A 143 4.74 -3.92 1.50
C PHE A 143 6.15 -3.48 1.93
N LEU A 144 6.35 -2.17 1.91
CA LEU A 144 7.63 -1.55 2.22
C LEU A 144 7.79 -1.30 3.73
N GLY A 145 9.00 -1.44 4.25
CA GLY A 145 9.40 -0.90 5.53
C GLY A 145 9.94 0.51 5.35
N LYS A 146 11.24 0.69 5.63
CA LYS A 146 11.99 1.93 5.37
C LYS A 146 12.17 2.14 3.85
N THR A 147 12.18 3.40 3.42
CA THR A 147 12.28 3.80 1.99
C THR A 147 13.66 3.59 1.38
N ALA A 148 14.71 3.37 2.18
CA ALA A 148 16.08 3.26 1.71
C ALA A 148 16.53 1.83 1.34
N THR A 149 15.71 0.81 1.61
CA THR A 149 16.12 -0.59 1.43
C THR A 149 15.80 -1.11 0.02
N PRO A 150 16.64 -1.98 -0.55
CA PRO A 150 16.31 -2.70 -1.78
C PRO A 150 14.96 -3.42 -1.66
N VAL A 151 14.20 -3.45 -2.74
CA VAL A 151 12.85 -4.01 -2.76
C VAL A 151 12.88 -5.35 -3.48
N LEU A 152 12.42 -6.40 -2.82
CA LEU A 152 12.18 -7.70 -3.45
C LEU A 152 10.80 -7.68 -4.11
N LEU A 153 10.76 -7.88 -5.43
CA LEU A 153 9.55 -7.96 -6.24
C LEU A 153 9.17 -9.42 -6.44
N LEU A 154 7.96 -9.77 -6.01
CA LEU A 154 7.32 -11.05 -6.32
C LEU A 154 6.21 -10.77 -7.35
N ARG A 155 6.38 -11.28 -8.56
CA ARG A 155 5.48 -11.01 -9.70
C ARG A 155 4.68 -12.26 -10.04
N ALA A 156 3.36 -12.19 -9.97
CA ALA A 156 2.49 -13.14 -10.67
C ALA A 156 2.55 -12.88 -12.19
N ARG A 157 2.51 -13.93 -13.02
CA ARG A 157 2.54 -13.86 -14.49
C ARG A 157 1.44 -12.97 -15.04
N GLU A 158 0.24 -13.13 -14.52
CA GLU A 158 -0.95 -12.36 -14.88
C GLU A 158 -1.60 -11.83 -13.60
N GLY A 159 -1.04 -10.78 -13.00
CA GLY A 159 -1.65 -10.25 -11.79
C GLY A 159 -0.80 -9.32 -10.93
N PRO A 160 -1.08 -9.29 -9.62
CA PRO A 160 -0.48 -8.31 -8.71
C PRO A 160 1.00 -8.58 -8.48
N ILE A 161 1.73 -7.51 -8.19
CA ILE A 161 3.16 -7.55 -7.85
C ILE A 161 3.30 -7.22 -6.36
N ALA A 162 3.84 -8.13 -5.54
CA ALA A 162 4.26 -7.79 -4.18
C ALA A 162 5.61 -7.08 -4.23
N ALA A 163 5.68 -5.89 -3.63
CA ALA A 163 6.95 -5.21 -3.43
C ALA A 163 7.31 -5.23 -1.93
N LEU A 164 8.29 -6.06 -1.55
CA LEU A 164 8.68 -6.32 -0.17
C LEU A 164 9.95 -5.54 0.19
N GLY A 165 9.85 -4.66 1.20
CA GLY A 165 10.99 -3.89 1.70
C GLY A 165 11.56 -4.49 2.97
N LEU A 166 12.23 -5.65 2.87
CA LEU A 166 12.91 -6.30 3.99
C LEU A 166 14.12 -5.44 4.43
N PRO A 167 14.27 -5.15 5.74
CA PRO A 167 15.34 -4.30 6.22
C PRO A 167 16.70 -4.99 6.12
N ASP A 168 16.75 -6.26 6.52
CA ASP A 168 17.95 -7.07 6.52
C ASP A 168 18.19 -7.72 5.15
N GLU A 169 19.46 -7.80 4.75
CA GLU A 169 19.89 -8.40 3.49
C GLU A 169 19.84 -9.92 3.57
N GLU A 170 20.19 -10.52 4.71
CA GLU A 170 20.16 -11.97 4.88
C GLU A 170 18.73 -12.50 4.76
N ASP A 171 17.78 -11.87 5.45
CA ASP A 171 16.34 -12.14 5.30
C ASP A 171 15.86 -12.00 3.85
N ARG A 172 16.35 -10.98 3.13
CA ARG A 172 15.99 -10.75 1.72
C ARG A 172 16.47 -11.89 0.82
N GLN A 173 17.73 -12.31 1.00
CA GLN A 173 18.33 -13.40 0.23
C GLN A 173 17.72 -14.75 0.60
N ALA A 174 17.46 -15.00 1.88
CA ALA A 174 16.80 -16.21 2.36
C ALA A 174 15.39 -16.35 1.78
N LEU A 175 14.58 -15.29 1.81
CA LEU A 175 13.25 -15.30 1.18
C LEU A 175 13.37 -15.50 -0.33
N ARG A 176 14.30 -14.82 -1.00
CA ARG A 176 14.52 -14.97 -2.44
C ARG A 176 14.84 -16.42 -2.81
N ARG A 177 15.82 -17.04 -2.14
CA ARG A 177 16.23 -18.44 -2.39
C ARG A 177 15.05 -19.40 -2.20
N HIS A 178 14.31 -19.26 -1.10
CA HIS A 178 13.14 -20.10 -0.87
C HIS A 178 12.06 -19.96 -1.93
N VAL A 179 11.82 -18.75 -2.43
CA VAL A 179 10.85 -18.54 -3.51
C VAL A 179 11.36 -19.13 -4.82
N GLU A 180 12.64 -18.93 -5.17
CA GLU A 180 13.26 -19.50 -6.38
C GLU A 180 13.16 -21.04 -6.37
N GLU A 181 13.58 -21.68 -5.28
CA GLU A 181 13.49 -23.14 -5.09
C GLU A 181 12.06 -23.66 -5.28
N ARG A 182 11.07 -22.96 -4.72
CA ARG A 182 9.67 -23.38 -4.78
C ARG A 182 9.03 -23.14 -6.15
N VAL A 183 9.41 -22.05 -6.82
CA VAL A 183 8.98 -21.76 -8.19
C VAL A 183 9.55 -22.80 -9.15
N GLU A 184 10.82 -23.15 -9.03
CA GLU A 184 11.43 -24.19 -9.86
C GLU A 184 10.86 -25.58 -9.56
N ALA A 185 10.64 -25.92 -8.28
CA ALA A 185 9.97 -27.16 -7.91
C ALA A 185 8.51 -27.24 -8.42
N ALA A 186 7.81 -26.11 -8.53
CA ALA A 186 6.45 -26.05 -9.08
C ALA A 186 6.42 -26.19 -10.61
N LYS A 187 7.48 -25.76 -11.30
CA LYS A 187 7.64 -25.91 -12.76
C LYS A 187 8.14 -27.29 -13.18
N ALA A 188 8.88 -27.97 -12.30
CA ALA A 188 9.42 -29.29 -12.60
C ALA A 188 8.28 -30.26 -12.96
N PRO A 189 8.38 -31.00 -14.08
CA PRO A 189 7.39 -32.02 -14.41
C PRO A 189 7.38 -33.03 -13.26
N ARG A 190 6.20 -33.30 -12.70
CA ARG A 190 6.02 -34.31 -11.65
C ARG A 190 6.40 -35.68 -12.21
N LYS A 191 7.69 -36.04 -12.16
CA LYS A 191 8.18 -37.40 -12.42
C LYS A 191 7.50 -38.32 -11.40
N GLY A 192 6.49 -39.06 -11.83
CA GLY A 192 5.74 -40.01 -11.00
C GLY A 192 4.24 -39.76 -10.91
N ALA A 193 3.71 -38.64 -11.42
CA ALA A 193 2.27 -38.57 -11.69
C ALA A 193 2.02 -39.31 -13.01
N ALA A 194 1.89 -40.64 -12.93
CA ALA A 194 1.14 -41.37 -13.95
C ALA A 194 -0.20 -40.67 -14.07
N TRP A 195 -0.36 -39.85 -15.10
CA TRP A 195 -1.65 -39.32 -15.47
C TRP A 195 -2.57 -40.54 -15.59
N PRO A 196 -3.67 -40.64 -14.82
CA PRO A 196 -4.69 -41.60 -15.19
C PRO A 196 -5.13 -41.18 -16.59
N SER A 197 -4.84 -42.07 -17.55
CA SER A 197 -5.33 -42.00 -18.91
C SER A 197 -6.80 -41.60 -18.86
N PRO A 198 -7.29 -40.69 -19.71
CA PRO A 198 -8.67 -40.21 -19.66
C PRO A 198 -9.62 -41.36 -19.98
N ALA A 199 -9.94 -42.17 -18.98
CA ALA A 199 -11.08 -43.06 -19.00
C ALA A 199 -12.30 -42.14 -19.06
N ARG A 200 -12.88 -42.12 -20.27
CA ARG A 200 -14.14 -41.48 -20.67
C ARG A 200 -15.06 -41.27 -19.47
N ARG A 201 -15.06 -40.05 -18.91
CA ARG A 201 -16.17 -39.64 -18.04
C ARG A 201 -17.35 -39.31 -18.95
N PRO A 202 -18.55 -39.85 -18.68
CA PRO A 202 -19.74 -39.53 -19.44
C PRO A 202 -20.04 -38.03 -19.33
N ALA A 203 -20.46 -37.46 -20.44
CA ALA A 203 -20.79 -36.05 -20.59
C ALA A 203 -21.87 -35.63 -19.59
N LEU A 204 -21.46 -34.99 -18.49
CA LEU A 204 -22.36 -34.23 -17.65
C LEU A 204 -22.64 -32.90 -18.37
N ARG A 205 -23.82 -32.82 -19.00
CA ARG A 205 -24.43 -31.58 -19.46
C ARG A 205 -24.60 -30.65 -18.26
N CYS A 206 -23.77 -29.64 -18.14
CA CYS A 206 -24.07 -28.46 -17.34
C CYS A 206 -24.87 -27.49 -18.20
N GLY A 207 -26.05 -27.10 -17.70
CA GLY A 207 -26.95 -26.14 -18.34
C GLY A 207 -26.36 -24.72 -18.43
N PRO A 208 -27.02 -23.83 -19.17
CA PRO A 208 -26.53 -22.48 -19.46
C PRO A 208 -26.47 -21.64 -18.18
N CYS A 209 -25.26 -21.36 -17.72
CA CYS A 209 -25.02 -20.40 -16.64
C CYS A 209 -24.89 -19.00 -17.26
N SER A 210 -25.99 -18.24 -17.19
CA SER A 210 -26.09 -16.86 -17.63
C SER A 210 -25.34 -15.92 -16.68
N TYR A 211 -24.05 -15.69 -16.94
CA TYR A 211 -23.34 -14.53 -16.41
C TYR A 211 -23.35 -13.41 -17.45
N GLN A 212 -24.27 -12.46 -17.27
CA GLN A 212 -24.28 -11.18 -17.98
C GLN A 212 -23.05 -10.37 -17.57
N LEU A 213 -22.15 -10.16 -18.52
CA LEU A 213 -21.08 -9.17 -18.44
C LEU A 213 -21.67 -7.75 -18.55
N PRO A 214 -21.29 -6.79 -17.68
CA PRO A 214 -21.68 -5.40 -17.86
C PRO A 214 -21.03 -4.84 -19.13
N LYS A 215 -21.87 -4.35 -20.05
CA LYS A 215 -21.46 -3.61 -21.25
C LYS A 215 -20.66 -2.38 -20.82
N LEU A 216 -19.35 -2.41 -21.07
CA LEU A 216 -18.50 -1.23 -21.00
C LEU A 216 -18.79 -0.36 -22.23
N THR A 217 -19.66 0.63 -22.08
CA THR A 217 -19.93 1.63 -23.11
C THR A 217 -18.75 2.60 -23.15
N MET A 218 -17.85 2.37 -24.10
CA MET A 218 -16.70 3.22 -24.38
C MET A 218 -17.18 4.46 -25.13
N HIS A 219 -17.49 5.55 -24.42
CA HIS A 219 -17.75 6.85 -25.04
C HIS A 219 -16.42 7.48 -25.50
N LEU A 220 -16.09 7.27 -26.77
CA LEU A 220 -15.10 8.07 -27.50
C LEU A 220 -15.66 9.47 -27.73
N ARG A 221 -15.19 10.46 -26.96
CA ARG A 221 -15.36 11.88 -27.28
C ARG A 221 -14.33 12.27 -28.34
N HIS A 222 -14.80 12.57 -29.54
CA HIS A 222 -14.04 13.30 -30.56
C HIS A 222 -13.80 14.75 -30.11
N PRO A 223 -12.57 15.29 -30.24
CA PRO A 223 -12.35 16.73 -30.17
C PRO A 223 -12.77 17.37 -31.50
N ALA A 224 -13.78 18.24 -31.45
CA ALA A 224 -14.16 19.10 -32.57
C ALA A 224 -13.06 20.15 -32.78
N GLY A 225 -12.62 20.29 -34.03
CA GLY A 225 -11.60 21.23 -34.47
C GLY A 225 -12.04 22.69 -34.32
N THR A 226 -11.12 23.50 -33.85
CA THR A 226 -11.23 24.97 -33.84
C THR A 226 -10.92 25.47 -35.25
N GLY A 227 -11.94 25.97 -35.94
CA GLY A 227 -11.79 26.66 -37.22
C GLY A 227 -11.15 28.03 -37.02
N ILE A 228 -10.12 28.29 -37.83
CA ILE A 228 -9.51 29.61 -38.04
C ILE A 228 -10.37 30.34 -39.08
N ARG A 229 -10.86 31.52 -38.73
CA ARG A 229 -11.13 32.63 -39.65
C ARG A 229 -10.80 33.93 -38.93
#